data_AF-G4YLT9-F1
#
_entry.id   AF-G4YLT9-F1
#
_cell.length_a   1.000
_cell.length_b   1.000
_cell.length_c   1.000
_cell.angle_alpha   90.00
_cell.angle_beta   90.00
_cell.angle_gamma   90.00
#
_symmetry.space_group_name_H-M   'P 1'
#
loop_
_entity.id
_entity.type
_entity.pdbx_description
1 polymer ?
#
loop_
_entity_poly.entity_id
_entity_poly.type
_entity_poly.pdbx_seq_one_letter_code
_entity_poly.pdbx_strand_id
1 'polypeptide(L)'
;MDMSSQLDPQALAAFVDDSVFAQMSGKLGADASPKKNLLDAWILVDYSNKATLQLEASQNQIHGFIWVKISEAYGRTRVSRPLAQTIAAKTVKDLLAKFVPEARSGTPKLDENEMERIAEAFTKGRYLGEAHLDLAQYLRDCWKAYTPTKYKAPCVAVVQSSGFGKSRMVRELAIEAQKSALNMKVLYMCARVHESTGFPKATSELRGWLFQEGSEVEDIASRLKTIYVYANKHWADVQKEWLKLFTEKAADTSVKAKLSDETDTLEGDTSTEKNPNGRIVVLVIDEARSLLTEKGGKKNDFR
;
A
#
# COMPACT_ATOMS: atom_id res chain seq x y z
N MET A 1 3.13 -27.72 -3.54
CA MET A 1 1.72 -28.12 -3.35
C MET A 1 1.20 -27.28 -2.21
N ASP A 2 0.42 -26.25 -2.51
CA ASP A 2 -0.21 -25.42 -1.48
C ASP A 2 -1.71 -25.69 -1.57
N MET A 3 -2.24 -26.41 -0.58
CA MET A 3 -3.67 -26.64 -0.46
C MET A 3 -4.27 -25.34 0.05
N SER A 4 -4.84 -24.54 -0.84
CA SER A 4 -5.71 -23.43 -0.46
C SER A 4 -6.76 -23.96 0.51
N SER A 5 -6.74 -23.49 1.76
CA SER A 5 -7.81 -23.73 2.73
C SER A 5 -9.07 -23.05 2.22
N GLN A 6 -9.79 -23.70 1.31
CA GLN A 6 -11.08 -23.25 0.85
C GLN A 6 -12.04 -23.32 2.05
N LEU A 7 -12.63 -22.17 2.40
CA LEU A 7 -13.69 -22.09 3.40
C LEU A 7 -14.86 -22.94 2.93
N ASP A 8 -15.31 -23.89 3.76
CA ASP A 8 -16.48 -24.72 3.48
C ASP A 8 -17.74 -23.83 3.39
N PRO A 9 -18.36 -23.72 2.19
CA PRO A 9 -19.56 -22.92 2.01
C PRO A 9 -20.71 -23.38 2.92
N GLN A 10 -20.84 -24.67 3.21
CA GLN A 10 -21.92 -25.16 4.07
C GLN A 10 -21.74 -24.66 5.52
N ALA A 11 -20.51 -24.70 6.03
CA ALA A 11 -20.19 -24.16 7.35
C ALA A 11 -20.43 -22.64 7.44
N LEU A 12 -20.13 -21.90 6.37
CA LEU A 12 -20.39 -20.46 6.29
C LEU A 12 -21.90 -20.18 6.35
N ALA A 13 -22.71 -20.96 5.62
CA ALA A 13 -24.15 -20.79 5.54
C ALA A 13 -24.85 -21.04 6.87
N ALA A 14 -24.56 -22.18 7.47
CA ALA A 14 -25.09 -22.56 8.77
C ALA A 14 -24.79 -21.49 9.83
N PHE A 15 -23.58 -20.93 9.84
CA PHE A 15 -23.24 -19.91 10.83
C PHE A 15 -23.98 -18.58 10.63
N VAL A 16 -24.15 -18.11 9.39
CA VAL A 16 -24.92 -16.88 9.14
C VAL A 16 -26.38 -17.10 9.57
N ASP A 17 -26.97 -18.24 9.24
CA ASP A 17 -28.34 -18.59 9.64
C ASP A 17 -28.48 -18.63 11.18
N ASP A 18 -27.58 -19.33 11.87
CA ASP A 18 -27.57 -19.43 13.34
C ASP A 18 -27.39 -18.06 14.02
N SER A 19 -26.46 -17.24 13.52
CA SER A 19 -26.18 -15.92 14.09
C SER A 19 -27.34 -14.95 13.90
N VAL A 20 -27.97 -14.94 12.72
CA VAL A 20 -29.17 -14.13 12.47
C VAL A 20 -30.33 -14.62 13.33
N PHE A 21 -30.56 -15.92 13.41
CA PHE A 21 -31.64 -16.50 14.20
C PHE A 21 -31.52 -16.15 15.69
N ALA A 22 -30.33 -16.35 16.28
CA ALA A 22 -30.08 -16.02 17.68
C ALA A 22 -30.35 -14.54 18.00
N GLN A 23 -29.92 -13.64 17.11
CA GLN A 23 -30.12 -12.21 17.27
C GLN A 23 -31.59 -11.79 17.10
N MET A 24 -32.31 -12.44 16.19
CA MET A 24 -33.72 -12.17 15.94
C MET A 24 -34.63 -12.69 17.06
N SER A 25 -34.39 -13.91 17.56
CA SER A 25 -35.15 -14.48 18.67
C SER A 25 -35.01 -13.66 19.96
N GLY A 26 -33.83 -13.06 20.20
CA GLY A 26 -33.63 -12.11 21.30
C GLY A 26 -34.34 -10.76 21.15
N LYS A 27 -34.82 -10.41 19.94
CA LYS A 27 -35.48 -9.13 19.64
C LYS A 27 -36.98 -9.25 19.38
N LEU A 28 -37.43 -10.39 18.86
CA LEU A 28 -38.82 -10.65 18.47
C LEU A 28 -39.52 -11.71 19.34
N GLY A 29 -38.82 -12.35 20.28
CA GLY A 29 -39.36 -13.44 21.10
C GLY A 29 -39.22 -14.83 20.46
N ALA A 30 -39.53 -15.88 21.22
CA ALA A 30 -39.31 -17.28 20.83
C ALA A 30 -40.10 -17.75 19.58
N ASP A 31 -41.16 -17.02 19.20
CA ASP A 31 -42.00 -17.33 18.04
C ASP A 31 -41.45 -16.78 16.70
N ALA A 32 -40.22 -16.26 16.71
CA ALA A 32 -39.54 -15.70 15.54
C ALA A 32 -38.93 -16.79 14.62
N SER A 33 -39.73 -17.78 14.26
CA SER A 33 -39.31 -18.80 13.29
C SER A 33 -39.21 -18.18 11.89
N PRO A 34 -38.04 -18.25 11.23
CA PRO A 34 -37.90 -17.75 9.86
C PRO A 34 -38.80 -18.56 8.93
N LYS A 35 -39.41 -17.90 7.94
CA LYS A 35 -40.31 -18.57 6.98
C LYS A 35 -39.61 -19.55 6.02
N LYS A 36 -38.27 -19.63 6.04
CA LYS A 36 -37.45 -20.46 5.14
C LYS A 36 -36.00 -20.60 5.65
N ASN A 37 -35.33 -21.71 5.34
CA ASN A 37 -33.87 -21.88 5.44
C ASN A 37 -33.21 -21.01 4.35
N LEU A 38 -32.86 -19.78 4.70
CA LEU A 38 -32.69 -18.70 3.72
C LEU A 38 -31.25 -18.49 3.25
N LEU A 39 -30.24 -18.94 4.01
CA LEU A 39 -28.83 -18.77 3.64
C LEU A 39 -28.18 -20.04 3.07
N ASP A 40 -28.65 -21.23 3.45
CA ASP A 40 -28.22 -22.52 2.86
C ASP A 40 -28.31 -22.53 1.33
N ALA A 41 -29.44 -22.10 0.76
CA ALA A 41 -29.65 -22.13 -0.70
C ALA A 41 -28.81 -21.09 -1.46
N TRP A 42 -28.30 -20.04 -0.81
CA TRP A 42 -27.57 -18.95 -1.47
C TRP A 42 -26.06 -19.13 -1.43
N ILE A 43 -25.49 -19.49 -0.27
CA ILE A 43 -24.04 -19.72 -0.18
C ILE A 43 -23.60 -20.89 -1.07
N LEU A 44 -24.46 -21.88 -1.27
CA LEU A 44 -24.21 -23.00 -2.18
C LEU A 44 -24.40 -22.68 -3.69
N VAL A 45 -25.03 -21.55 -4.06
CA VAL A 45 -25.33 -21.25 -5.48
C VAL A 45 -24.52 -20.04 -6.01
N ASP A 46 -24.39 -18.97 -5.22
CA ASP A 46 -23.68 -17.75 -5.63
C ASP A 46 -22.22 -17.70 -5.13
N TYR A 47 -21.91 -18.37 -4.01
CA TYR A 47 -20.57 -18.38 -3.42
C TYR A 47 -19.68 -19.49 -4.00
N SER A 48 -20.26 -20.62 -4.41
CA SER A 48 -19.57 -21.75 -5.06
C SER A 48 -18.87 -21.36 -6.37
N ASN A 49 -19.45 -20.41 -7.12
CA ASN A 49 -18.87 -19.92 -8.38
C ASN A 49 -17.86 -18.77 -8.20
N LYS A 50 -17.74 -18.23 -6.99
CA LYS A 50 -16.77 -17.18 -6.61
C LYS A 50 -15.80 -17.68 -5.55
N ALA A 51 -15.33 -18.91 -5.72
CA ALA A 51 -14.27 -19.53 -4.95
C ALA A 51 -12.91 -18.80 -5.15
N THR A 52 -12.81 -17.52 -4.77
CA THR A 52 -11.54 -16.76 -4.65
C THR A 52 -11.70 -15.34 -4.09
N LEU A 53 -12.85 -14.94 -3.54
CA LEU A 53 -12.96 -13.61 -2.94
C LEU A 53 -12.69 -13.68 -1.43
N GLN A 54 -11.67 -12.92 -1.01
CA GLN A 54 -11.37 -12.66 0.39
C GLN A 54 -12.65 -12.18 1.10
N LEU A 55 -13.05 -12.88 2.16
CA LEU A 55 -14.24 -12.55 2.98
C LEU A 55 -14.18 -11.08 3.45
N GLU A 56 -12.96 -10.57 3.69
CA GLU A 56 -12.66 -9.18 4.03
C GLU A 56 -12.97 -8.18 2.89
N ALA A 57 -12.57 -8.50 1.65
CA ALA A 57 -12.79 -7.62 0.50
C ALA A 57 -14.28 -7.50 0.12
N SER A 58 -15.11 -8.45 0.58
CA SER A 58 -16.52 -8.58 0.19
C SER A 58 -17.50 -8.16 1.30
N GLN A 59 -17.02 -7.66 2.44
CA GLN A 59 -17.84 -7.35 3.63
C GLN A 59 -19.05 -6.45 3.31
N ASN A 60 -18.85 -5.39 2.51
CA ASN A 60 -19.93 -4.48 2.13
C ASN A 60 -21.01 -5.15 1.26
N GLN A 61 -20.61 -6.07 0.39
CA GLN A 61 -21.54 -6.83 -0.44
C GLN A 61 -22.33 -7.82 0.44
N ILE A 62 -21.62 -8.57 1.29
CA ILE A 62 -22.23 -9.54 2.22
C ILE A 62 -23.21 -8.84 3.17
N HIS A 63 -22.81 -7.69 3.74
CA HIS A 63 -23.69 -6.85 4.57
C HIS A 63 -24.96 -6.45 3.83
N GLY A 64 -24.81 -5.91 2.61
CA GLY A 64 -25.91 -5.50 1.74
C GLY A 64 -26.92 -6.61 1.49
N PHE A 65 -26.46 -7.85 1.31
CA PHE A 65 -27.33 -8.99 1.05
C PHE A 65 -28.01 -9.52 2.32
N ILE A 66 -27.29 -9.65 3.43
CA ILE A 66 -27.86 -10.18 4.69
C ILE A 66 -29.05 -9.32 5.15
N TRP A 67 -28.94 -7.98 5.14
CA TRP A 67 -30.04 -7.15 5.65
C TRP A 67 -31.29 -7.21 4.77
N VAL A 68 -31.12 -7.35 3.45
CA VAL A 68 -32.23 -7.55 2.50
C VAL A 68 -32.93 -8.88 2.80
N LYS A 69 -32.16 -9.95 3.01
CA LYS A 69 -32.71 -11.28 3.30
C LYS A 69 -33.40 -11.37 4.65
N ILE A 70 -32.88 -10.71 5.69
CA ILE A 70 -33.58 -10.58 6.98
C ILE A 70 -34.96 -9.94 6.78
N SER A 71 -35.02 -8.88 5.98
CA SER A 71 -36.26 -8.13 5.72
C SER A 71 -37.29 -8.96 4.94
N GLU A 72 -36.84 -9.86 4.05
CA GLU A 72 -37.69 -10.81 3.32
C GLU A 72 -38.18 -11.95 4.22
N ALA A 73 -37.28 -12.52 5.03
CA ALA A 73 -37.51 -13.69 5.88
C ALA A 73 -38.55 -13.45 6.98
N TYR A 74 -38.41 -12.33 7.67
CA TYR A 74 -39.21 -11.97 8.85
C TYR A 74 -40.36 -11.02 8.49
N GLY A 75 -40.39 -10.53 7.25
CA GLY A 75 -41.39 -9.61 6.74
C GLY A 75 -41.06 -8.14 7.05
N ARG A 76 -41.15 -7.31 6.01
CA ARG A 76 -40.84 -5.87 6.06
C ARG A 76 -41.69 -5.05 7.04
N THR A 77 -42.82 -5.60 7.48
CA THR A 77 -43.71 -4.98 8.48
C THR A 77 -43.31 -5.29 9.92
N ARG A 78 -42.58 -6.38 10.16
CA ARG A 78 -42.12 -6.80 11.50
C ARG A 78 -40.70 -6.39 11.79
N VAL A 79 -39.87 -6.23 10.76
CA VAL A 79 -38.46 -5.85 10.90
C VAL A 79 -38.23 -4.52 10.19
N SER A 80 -37.87 -3.51 10.97
CA SER A 80 -37.47 -2.22 10.42
C SER A 80 -36.12 -2.33 9.71
N ARG A 81 -35.92 -1.51 8.67
CA ARG A 81 -34.65 -1.44 7.93
C ARG A 81 -33.44 -1.21 8.83
N PRO A 82 -33.47 -0.30 9.83
CA PRO A 82 -32.34 -0.12 10.75
C PRO A 82 -32.02 -1.36 11.58
N LEU A 83 -33.04 -2.11 12.00
CA LEU A 83 -32.86 -3.34 12.78
C LEU A 83 -32.20 -4.43 11.92
N ALA A 84 -32.67 -4.62 10.68
CA ALA A 84 -32.06 -5.55 9.74
C ALA A 84 -30.59 -5.19 9.42
N GLN A 85 -30.29 -3.91 9.23
CA GLN A 85 -28.91 -3.45 8.97
C GLN A 85 -27.98 -3.66 10.16
N THR A 86 -28.49 -3.45 11.38
CA THR A 86 -27.75 -3.67 12.62
C THR A 86 -27.39 -5.14 12.80
N ILE A 87 -28.38 -6.03 12.60
CA ILE A 87 -28.18 -7.47 12.72
C ILE A 87 -27.26 -7.97 11.61
N ALA A 88 -27.39 -7.47 10.38
CA ALA A 88 -26.47 -7.79 9.30
C ALA A 88 -25.02 -7.36 9.61
N ALA A 89 -24.82 -6.15 10.14
CA ALA A 89 -23.48 -5.67 10.51
C ALA A 89 -22.84 -6.54 11.60
N LYS A 90 -23.61 -6.90 12.62
CA LYS A 90 -23.13 -7.79 13.68
C LYS A 90 -22.85 -9.20 13.16
N THR A 91 -23.71 -9.74 12.30
CA THR A 91 -23.52 -11.06 11.69
C THR A 91 -22.27 -11.12 10.82
N VAL A 92 -22.00 -10.08 10.01
CA VAL A 92 -20.75 -9.98 9.24
C VAL A 92 -19.54 -9.92 10.16
N LYS A 93 -19.61 -9.14 11.26
CA LYS A 93 -18.54 -9.07 12.26
C LYS A 93 -18.25 -10.43 12.89
N ASP A 94 -19.29 -11.16 13.29
CA ASP A 94 -19.16 -12.48 13.93
C ASP A 94 -18.66 -13.53 12.92
N LEU A 95 -19.07 -13.41 11.65
CA LEU A 95 -18.63 -14.29 10.55
C LEU A 95 -17.13 -14.13 10.29
N LEU A 96 -16.66 -12.89 10.24
CA LEU A 96 -15.25 -12.58 10.13
C LEU A 96 -14.48 -13.14 11.33
N ALA A 97 -14.96 -12.91 12.55
CA ALA A 97 -14.30 -13.41 13.75
C ALA A 97 -14.19 -14.95 13.80
N LYS A 98 -15.16 -15.68 13.24
CA LYS A 98 -15.16 -17.15 13.25
C LYS A 98 -14.38 -17.79 12.11
N PHE A 99 -14.52 -17.28 10.88
CA PHE A 99 -14.00 -17.93 9.67
C PHE A 99 -12.80 -17.23 9.06
N VAL A 100 -12.46 -16.02 9.51
CA VAL A 100 -11.14 -15.44 9.28
C VAL A 100 -10.31 -15.82 10.50
N PRO A 101 -9.43 -16.84 10.41
CA PRO A 101 -8.67 -17.33 11.57
C PRO A 101 -7.74 -16.24 12.08
N GLU A 102 -8.18 -15.44 13.08
CA GLU A 102 -7.51 -14.23 13.60
C GLU A 102 -6.50 -13.67 12.59
N ALA A 103 -6.96 -13.46 11.35
CA ALA A 103 -6.05 -13.10 10.29
C ALA A 103 -5.86 -11.61 10.47
N ARG A 104 -4.73 -11.26 11.08
CA ARG A 104 -3.90 -10.21 10.51
C ARG A 104 -4.68 -8.90 10.26
N SER A 105 -5.36 -8.38 11.29
CA SER A 105 -5.85 -6.99 11.36
C SER A 105 -4.69 -5.99 11.49
N GLY A 106 -3.68 -6.20 10.66
CA GLY A 106 -2.30 -5.85 10.83
C GLY A 106 -1.57 -6.95 10.10
N THR A 107 -0.90 -6.63 9.00
CA THR A 107 0.22 -7.44 8.53
C THR A 107 0.92 -8.06 9.74
N PRO A 108 1.22 -9.38 9.77
CA PRO A 108 1.86 -9.94 10.95
C PRO A 108 3.04 -9.05 11.25
N LYS A 109 3.04 -8.39 12.42
CA LYS A 109 4.25 -7.78 12.94
C LYS A 109 5.19 -8.96 13.02
N LEU A 110 6.05 -9.07 12.01
CA LEU A 110 7.19 -9.95 12.04
C LEU A 110 7.79 -9.73 13.42
N ASP A 111 7.99 -10.82 14.17
CA ASP A 111 8.62 -10.68 15.46
C ASP A 111 10.00 -10.00 15.26
N GLU A 112 10.57 -9.42 16.32
CA GLU A 112 11.83 -8.66 16.17
C GLU A 112 12.94 -9.50 15.52
N ASN A 113 12.93 -10.82 15.73
CA ASN A 113 13.89 -11.75 15.13
C ASN A 113 13.63 -11.95 13.63
N GLU A 114 12.38 -12.06 13.20
CA GLU A 114 11.98 -12.15 11.80
C GLU A 114 12.26 -10.84 11.05
N MET A 115 12.02 -9.69 11.69
CA MET A 115 12.40 -8.39 11.17
C MET A 115 13.91 -8.32 10.98
N GLU A 116 14.69 -8.75 11.97
CA GLU A 116 16.15 -8.78 11.88
C GLU A 116 16.62 -9.71 10.75
N ARG A 117 16.08 -10.93 10.65
CA ARG A 117 16.40 -11.87 9.57
C ARG A 117 16.10 -11.31 8.18
N ILE A 118 14.97 -10.62 8.01
CA ILE A 118 14.61 -10.00 6.73
C ILE A 118 15.51 -8.80 6.44
N ALA A 119 15.87 -8.01 7.46
CA ALA A 119 16.86 -6.94 7.32
C ALA A 119 18.21 -7.49 6.85
N GLU A 120 18.67 -8.58 7.45
CA GLU A 120 19.91 -9.26 7.10
C GLU A 120 19.86 -9.85 5.71
N ALA A 121 18.79 -10.56 5.35
CA ALA A 121 18.61 -11.08 4.00
C ALA A 121 18.62 -9.96 2.95
N PHE A 122 17.99 -8.82 3.28
CA PHE A 122 17.92 -7.64 2.42
C PHE A 122 19.26 -6.90 2.28
N THR A 123 20.09 -6.87 3.33
CA THR A 123 21.34 -6.09 3.36
C THR A 123 22.60 -6.90 3.07
N LYS A 124 22.69 -8.10 3.64
CA LYS A 124 23.86 -9.00 3.60
C LYS A 124 23.70 -10.13 2.60
N GLY A 125 22.46 -10.55 2.30
CA GLY A 125 22.22 -11.63 1.34
C GLY A 125 22.80 -11.31 -0.03
N ARG A 126 23.42 -12.30 -0.68
CA ARG A 126 23.97 -12.13 -2.04
C ARG A 126 22.83 -11.85 -3.01
N TYR A 127 22.88 -10.72 -3.70
CA TYR A 127 21.97 -10.46 -4.81
C TYR A 127 22.38 -11.31 -6.03
N LEU A 128 21.42 -12.02 -6.62
CA LEU A 128 21.63 -12.85 -7.80
C LEU A 128 20.82 -12.26 -8.94
N GLY A 129 21.51 -11.79 -9.99
CA GLY A 129 20.91 -11.23 -11.18
C GLY A 129 21.43 -9.83 -11.53
N GLU A 130 20.93 -9.30 -12.64
CA GLU A 130 21.40 -8.05 -13.25
C GLU A 130 20.26 -7.05 -13.49
N ALA A 131 19.06 -7.29 -12.94
CA ALA A 131 17.89 -6.44 -13.17
C ALA A 131 18.11 -4.96 -12.77
N HIS A 132 19.01 -4.69 -11.82
CA HIS A 132 19.39 -3.33 -11.47
C HIS A 132 20.18 -2.64 -12.60
N LEU A 133 20.99 -3.36 -13.36
CA LEU A 133 21.70 -2.86 -14.54
C LEU A 133 20.73 -2.59 -15.69
N ASP A 134 19.78 -3.51 -15.91
CA ASP A 134 18.71 -3.32 -16.90
C ASP A 134 17.86 -2.08 -16.57
N LEU A 135 17.50 -1.91 -15.30
CA LEU A 135 16.81 -0.71 -14.84
C LEU A 135 17.66 0.55 -15.03
N ALA A 136 18.96 0.50 -14.71
CA ALA A 136 19.86 1.64 -14.93
C ALA A 136 19.90 2.04 -16.40
N GLN A 137 19.97 1.06 -17.29
CA GLN A 137 20.01 1.27 -18.72
C GLN A 137 18.69 1.86 -19.23
N TYR A 138 17.55 1.29 -18.80
CA TYR A 138 16.23 1.80 -19.12
C TYR A 138 16.06 3.28 -18.69
N LEU A 139 16.44 3.62 -17.46
CA LEU A 139 16.37 4.99 -16.94
C LEU A 139 17.25 5.96 -17.75
N ARG A 140 18.45 5.52 -18.16
CA ARG A 140 19.32 6.33 -19.03
C ARG A 140 18.68 6.56 -20.40
N ASP A 141 18.05 5.56 -20.98
CA ASP A 141 17.44 5.69 -22.30
C ASP A 141 16.18 6.56 -22.23
N CYS A 142 15.37 6.46 -21.17
CA CYS A 142 14.32 7.42 -20.86
C CYS A 142 14.86 8.85 -20.73
N TRP A 143 15.96 9.03 -19.99
CA TRP A 143 16.59 10.34 -19.84
C TRP A 143 17.09 10.91 -21.16
N LYS A 144 17.68 10.09 -22.04
CA LYS A 144 18.10 10.52 -23.38
C LYS A 144 16.90 10.96 -24.23
N ALA A 145 15.81 10.18 -24.21
CA ALA A 145 14.60 10.47 -24.97
C ALA A 145 13.80 11.67 -24.42
N TYR A 146 13.93 11.97 -23.13
CA TYR A 146 13.22 13.09 -22.50
C TYR A 146 13.55 14.42 -23.17
N THR A 147 12.52 15.18 -23.53
CA THR A 147 12.61 16.57 -23.99
C THR A 147 11.43 17.32 -23.38
N PRO A 148 11.63 18.48 -22.73
CA PRO A 148 10.56 19.20 -22.02
C PRO A 148 9.43 19.67 -22.95
N THR A 149 9.69 19.78 -24.25
CA THR A 149 8.68 20.10 -25.27
C THR A 149 7.73 18.96 -25.61
N LYS A 150 8.11 17.70 -25.33
CA LYS A 150 7.32 16.50 -25.65
C LYS A 150 6.76 15.80 -24.42
N TYR A 151 7.42 15.93 -23.27
CA TYR A 151 7.07 15.22 -22.05
C TYR A 151 7.02 16.17 -20.87
N LYS A 152 6.02 16.00 -19.99
CA LYS A 152 5.90 16.80 -18.76
C LYS A 152 6.98 16.45 -17.73
N ALA A 153 7.24 15.16 -17.54
CA ALA A 153 8.29 14.65 -16.66
C ALA A 153 8.60 13.17 -17.00
N PRO A 154 9.85 12.70 -16.80
CA PRO A 154 10.18 11.29 -16.91
C PRO A 154 9.74 10.54 -15.64
N CYS A 155 8.63 9.80 -15.72
CA CYS A 155 8.14 8.95 -14.64
C CYS A 155 8.17 7.47 -15.07
N VAL A 156 8.66 6.58 -14.19
CA VAL A 156 8.72 5.14 -14.44
C VAL A 156 8.05 4.39 -13.29
N ALA A 157 7.09 3.54 -13.61
CA ALA A 157 6.44 2.66 -12.64
C ALA A 157 7.04 1.25 -12.72
N VAL A 158 7.54 0.74 -11.59
CA VAL A 158 8.00 -0.65 -11.47
C VAL A 158 6.90 -1.46 -10.79
N VAL A 159 6.22 -2.32 -11.56
CA VAL A 159 5.10 -3.15 -11.09
C VAL A 159 5.49 -4.61 -11.09
N GLN A 160 5.38 -5.26 -9.93
CA GLN A 160 5.64 -6.68 -9.76
C GLN A 160 4.94 -7.18 -8.49
N SER A 161 4.67 -8.48 -8.42
CA SER A 161 4.13 -9.14 -7.22
C SER A 161 4.97 -8.87 -5.96
N SER A 162 4.33 -8.96 -4.79
CA SER A 162 5.01 -8.78 -3.50
C SER A 162 6.06 -9.88 -3.28
N GLY A 163 7.20 -9.55 -2.67
CA GLY A 163 8.28 -10.51 -2.40
C GLY A 163 9.26 -10.78 -3.56
N PHE A 164 9.00 -10.27 -4.77
CA PHE A 164 9.87 -10.52 -5.93
C PHE A 164 11.09 -9.58 -6.05
N GLY A 165 11.44 -8.87 -4.98
CA GLY A 165 12.72 -8.16 -4.91
C GLY A 165 12.77 -6.77 -5.55
N LYS A 166 11.64 -6.09 -5.83
CA LYS A 166 11.61 -4.70 -6.35
C LYS A 166 12.51 -3.74 -5.55
N SER A 167 12.28 -3.64 -4.24
CA SER A 167 13.04 -2.74 -3.38
C SER A 167 14.51 -3.17 -3.25
N ARG A 168 14.79 -4.47 -3.41
CA ARG A 168 16.16 -4.99 -3.43
C ARG A 168 16.89 -4.59 -4.71
N MET A 169 16.26 -4.74 -5.87
CA MET A 169 16.77 -4.28 -7.16
C MET A 169 17.10 -2.79 -7.12
N VAL A 170 16.23 -1.96 -6.54
CA VAL A 170 16.48 -0.51 -6.36
C VAL A 170 17.68 -0.25 -5.45
N ARG A 171 17.82 -1.00 -4.34
CA ARG A 171 18.98 -0.87 -3.46
C ARG A 171 20.28 -1.22 -4.18
N GLU A 172 20.31 -2.29 -4.96
CA GLU A 172 21.51 -2.65 -5.73
C GLU A 172 21.85 -1.59 -6.77
N LEU A 173 20.84 -1.01 -7.44
CA LEU A 173 21.06 0.14 -8.32
C LEU A 173 21.68 1.34 -7.55
N ALA A 174 21.19 1.62 -6.34
CA ALA A 174 21.73 2.68 -5.49
C ALA A 174 23.18 2.42 -5.04
N ILE A 175 23.54 1.16 -4.76
CA ILE A 175 24.91 0.75 -4.47
C ILE A 175 25.80 0.94 -5.70
N GLU A 176 25.34 0.54 -6.88
CA GLU A 176 26.09 0.71 -8.12
C GLU A 176 26.28 2.20 -8.48
N ALA A 177 25.25 3.02 -8.27
CA ALA A 177 25.31 4.48 -8.40
C ALA A 177 26.31 5.15 -7.42
N GLN A 178 26.64 4.50 -6.31
CA GLN A 178 27.67 4.97 -5.39
C GLN A 178 29.08 4.78 -5.95
N LYS A 179 29.31 3.72 -6.74
CA LYS A 179 30.61 3.41 -7.36
C LYS A 179 31.00 4.36 -8.51
N SER A 180 30.19 5.38 -8.78
CA SER A 180 30.45 6.53 -9.67
C SER A 180 30.34 6.28 -11.18
N ALA A 181 30.31 5.03 -11.64
CA ALA A 181 30.34 4.72 -13.07
C ALA A 181 29.06 5.12 -13.85
N LEU A 182 27.94 5.34 -13.16
CA LEU A 182 26.63 5.52 -13.82
C LEU A 182 26.26 6.98 -14.13
N ASN A 183 27.03 7.97 -13.64
CA ASN A 183 26.64 9.39 -13.60
C ASN A 183 25.19 9.62 -13.11
N MET A 184 24.76 8.77 -12.18
CA MET A 184 23.40 8.69 -11.65
C MET A 184 23.46 8.65 -10.13
N LYS A 185 22.46 9.24 -9.46
CA LYS A 185 22.19 9.07 -8.03
C LYS A 185 20.77 8.59 -7.84
N VAL A 186 20.59 7.58 -6.99
CA VAL A 186 19.30 6.96 -6.69
C VAL A 186 18.94 7.26 -5.24
N LEU A 187 17.97 8.14 -5.08
CA LEU A 187 17.49 8.66 -3.81
C LEU A 187 16.22 7.89 -3.44
N TYR A 188 16.25 7.13 -2.35
CA TYR A 188 15.15 6.27 -1.94
C TYR A 188 14.27 6.89 -0.87
N MET A 189 12.96 6.74 -1.00
CA MET A 189 12.01 6.94 0.09
C MET A 189 10.91 5.86 0.06
N CYS A 190 10.36 5.54 1.22
CA CYS A 190 9.25 4.60 1.38
C CYS A 190 8.01 5.33 1.91
N ALA A 191 7.01 5.50 1.05
CA ALA A 191 5.81 6.26 1.37
C ALA A 191 4.80 5.46 2.23
N ARG A 192 5.17 4.35 2.88
CA ARG A 192 4.21 3.58 3.69
C ARG A 192 3.67 4.42 4.87
N VAL A 193 2.36 4.30 5.16
CA VAL A 193 1.67 5.08 6.21
C VAL A 193 1.82 4.46 7.61
N HIS A 194 1.81 3.12 7.69
CA HIS A 194 1.86 2.42 8.98
C HIS A 194 3.28 2.02 9.35
N GLU A 195 3.57 1.98 10.66
CA GLU A 195 4.82 1.45 11.20
C GLU A 195 5.05 0.04 10.64
N SER A 196 6.22 -0.13 10.04
CA SER A 196 6.47 -1.22 9.13
C SER A 196 6.51 -2.58 9.83
N THR A 197 5.81 -3.55 9.25
CA THR A 197 6.04 -4.98 9.49
C THR A 197 6.85 -5.61 8.35
N GLY A 198 7.65 -4.82 7.62
CA GLY A 198 8.44 -5.30 6.48
C GLY A 198 9.64 -4.41 6.14
N PHE A 199 10.46 -4.85 5.20
CA PHE A 199 11.60 -4.09 4.68
C PHE A 199 11.37 -3.67 3.22
N PRO A 200 11.90 -2.51 2.77
CA PRO A 200 12.68 -1.54 3.55
C PRO A 200 11.82 -0.73 4.53
N LYS A 201 12.45 -0.01 5.46
CA LYS A 201 11.72 0.75 6.49
C LYS A 201 10.96 1.93 5.88
N ALA A 202 9.84 2.29 6.51
CA ALA A 202 9.07 3.48 6.14
C ALA A 202 9.88 4.75 6.43
N THR A 203 9.75 5.75 5.54
CA THR A 203 10.35 7.08 5.71
C THR A 203 9.24 8.08 5.99
N SER A 204 8.69 8.04 7.21
CA SER A 204 7.52 8.82 7.60
C SER A 204 7.81 10.32 7.63
N GLU A 205 9.01 10.73 8.03
CA GLU A 205 9.40 12.13 8.07
C GLU A 205 9.53 12.71 6.66
N LEU A 206 10.24 12.01 5.75
CA LEU A 206 10.33 12.42 4.36
C LEU A 206 8.98 12.38 3.64
N ARG A 207 8.12 11.40 3.94
CA ARG A 207 6.75 11.38 3.42
C ARG A 207 5.98 12.61 3.88
N GLY A 208 6.00 12.90 5.19
CA GLY A 208 5.29 14.03 5.78
C GLY A 208 5.81 15.37 5.28
N TRP A 209 7.10 15.48 4.99
CA TRP A 209 7.71 16.66 4.40
C TRP A 209 7.36 16.81 2.91
N LEU A 210 7.55 15.77 2.08
CA LEU A 210 7.34 15.87 0.64
C LEU A 210 5.85 15.97 0.29
N PHE A 211 5.01 15.15 0.92
CA PHE A 211 3.57 15.01 0.66
C PHE A 211 2.73 15.45 1.85
N GLN A 212 3.09 16.60 2.43
CA GLN A 212 2.34 17.18 3.55
C GLN A 212 0.85 17.31 3.21
N GLU A 213 -0.02 17.05 4.19
CA GLU A 213 -1.46 17.17 4.00
C GLU A 213 -1.85 18.61 3.66
N GLY A 214 -2.62 18.79 2.59
CA GLY A 214 -3.00 20.11 2.08
C GLY A 214 -1.96 20.77 1.16
N SER A 215 -0.87 20.07 0.78
CA SER A 215 0.06 20.60 -0.22
C SER A 215 -0.54 20.62 -1.62
N GLU A 216 -0.32 21.74 -2.30
CA GLU A 216 -0.63 21.90 -3.72
C GLU A 216 0.48 21.32 -4.61
N VAL A 217 0.21 21.23 -5.92
CA VAL A 217 1.17 20.69 -6.89
C VAL A 217 2.48 21.49 -6.88
N GLU A 218 2.38 22.80 -6.73
CA GLU A 218 3.50 23.75 -6.68
C GLU A 218 4.39 23.51 -5.46
N ASP A 219 3.80 23.18 -4.30
CA ASP A 219 4.55 22.87 -3.08
C ASP A 219 5.39 21.61 -3.27
N ILE A 220 4.77 20.57 -3.84
CA ILE A 220 5.44 19.29 -4.11
C ILE A 220 6.55 19.51 -5.16
N ALA A 221 6.26 20.27 -6.22
CA ALA A 221 7.25 20.59 -7.24
C ALA A 221 8.45 21.36 -6.66
N SER A 222 8.21 22.31 -5.76
CA SER A 222 9.25 23.05 -5.05
C SER A 222 10.13 22.11 -4.20
N ARG A 223 9.53 21.19 -3.45
CA ARG A 223 10.28 20.22 -2.64
C ARG A 223 11.05 19.20 -3.48
N LEU A 224 10.51 18.77 -4.61
CA LEU A 224 11.22 17.94 -5.60
C LEU A 224 12.43 18.68 -6.18
N LYS A 225 12.29 19.99 -6.44
CA LYS A 225 13.41 20.84 -6.85
C LYS A 225 14.47 20.91 -5.75
N THR A 226 14.09 21.09 -4.49
CA THR A 226 15.05 21.05 -3.36
C THR A 226 15.84 19.74 -3.35
N ILE A 227 15.17 18.59 -3.48
CA ILE A 227 15.86 17.29 -3.55
C ILE A 227 16.87 17.27 -4.70
N TYR A 228 16.49 17.76 -5.88
CA TYR A 228 17.37 17.80 -7.05
C TYR A 228 18.58 18.72 -6.85
N VAL A 229 18.39 19.94 -6.35
CA VAL A 229 19.49 20.89 -6.08
C VAL A 229 20.41 20.31 -5.01
N TYR A 230 19.85 19.83 -3.91
CA TYR A 230 20.60 19.20 -2.82
C TYR A 230 21.48 18.06 -3.36
N ALA A 231 20.92 17.18 -4.17
CA ALA A 231 21.67 16.07 -4.75
C ALA A 231 22.81 16.52 -5.67
N ASN A 232 22.62 17.60 -6.44
CA ASN A 232 23.67 18.14 -7.30
C ASN A 232 24.80 18.80 -6.49
N LYS A 233 24.45 19.55 -5.45
CA LYS A 233 25.39 20.20 -4.53
C LYS A 233 26.21 19.18 -3.74
N HIS A 234 25.58 18.10 -3.30
CA HIS A 234 26.19 17.05 -2.48
C HIS A 234 26.51 15.78 -3.28
N TRP A 235 26.77 15.88 -4.59
CA TRP A 235 26.87 14.74 -5.50
C TRP A 235 27.83 13.62 -5.05
N ALA A 236 28.95 13.98 -4.43
CA ALA A 236 29.94 13.02 -3.95
C ALA A 236 29.39 12.10 -2.85
N ASP A 237 28.59 12.64 -1.93
CA ASP A 237 28.21 11.97 -0.68
C ASP A 237 26.72 11.63 -0.59
N VAL A 238 25.86 12.27 -1.41
CA VAL A 238 24.40 12.12 -1.32
C VAL A 238 23.94 10.67 -1.39
N GLN A 239 24.59 9.85 -2.22
CA GLN A 239 24.23 8.42 -2.33
C GLN A 239 24.46 7.66 -1.03
N LYS A 240 25.56 7.95 -0.32
CA LYS A 240 25.94 7.27 0.92
C LYS A 240 24.93 7.56 2.04
N GLU A 241 24.46 8.79 2.09
CA GLU A 241 23.43 9.21 3.02
C GLU A 241 22.08 8.55 2.71
N TRP A 242 21.62 8.64 1.46
CA TRP A 242 20.31 8.13 1.07
C TRP A 242 20.23 6.60 1.06
N LEU A 243 21.36 5.90 0.90
CA LEU A 243 21.42 4.43 1.06
C LEU A 243 21.01 3.98 2.47
N LYS A 244 21.19 4.83 3.49
CA LYS A 244 20.79 4.50 4.86
C LYS A 244 19.28 4.49 5.05
N LEU A 245 18.52 5.19 4.19
CA LEU A 245 17.05 5.26 4.28
C LEU A 245 16.36 3.91 4.05
N PHE A 246 17.05 2.94 3.45
CA PHE A 246 16.52 1.58 3.34
C PHE A 246 16.39 0.88 4.71
N THR A 247 17.20 1.25 5.71
CA THR A 247 17.41 0.46 6.92
C THR A 247 17.38 1.25 8.24
N GLU A 248 17.71 2.54 8.20
CA GLU A 248 17.92 3.39 9.37
C GLU A 248 16.80 4.43 9.52
N LYS A 249 16.02 4.36 10.61
CA LYS A 249 14.98 5.36 10.91
C LYS A 249 15.61 6.74 11.20
N ALA A 250 16.78 6.78 11.82
CA ALA A 250 17.49 8.03 12.09
C ALA A 250 17.92 8.77 10.81
N ALA A 251 18.14 8.05 9.70
CA ALA A 251 18.47 8.66 8.43
C ALA A 251 17.28 9.44 7.86
N ASP A 252 16.04 8.99 8.09
CA ASP A 252 14.82 9.68 7.65
C ASP A 252 14.72 11.09 8.25
N THR A 253 14.87 11.18 9.57
CA THR A 253 14.90 12.46 10.30
C THR A 253 16.07 13.35 9.85
N SER A 254 17.27 12.77 9.69
CA SER A 254 18.47 13.52 9.30
C SER A 254 18.38 14.09 7.88
N VAL A 255 17.92 13.30 6.90
CA VAL A 255 17.76 13.75 5.52
C VAL A 255 16.66 14.81 5.44
N LYS A 256 15.53 14.61 6.13
CA LYS A 256 14.45 15.61 6.18
C LYS A 256 14.95 16.95 6.71
N ALA A 257 15.75 16.95 7.78
CA ALA A 257 16.29 18.18 8.36
C ALA A 257 17.15 18.95 7.35
N LYS A 258 18.11 18.26 6.69
CA LYS A 258 18.97 18.88 5.68
C LYS A 258 18.21 19.42 4.47
N LEU A 259 17.16 18.71 4.03
CA LEU A 259 16.30 19.20 2.95
C LEU A 259 15.46 20.41 3.40
N SER A 260 15.07 20.48 4.66
CA SER A 260 14.36 21.66 5.21
C SER A 260 15.30 22.86 5.20
N ASP A 261 16.52 22.70 5.73
CA ASP A 261 17.54 23.76 5.75
C ASP A 261 17.88 24.27 4.33
N GLU A 262 17.98 23.36 3.35
CA GLU A 262 18.26 23.76 1.96
C GLU A 262 17.07 24.49 1.32
N THR A 263 15.82 24.11 1.66
CA THR A 263 14.61 24.78 1.15
C THR A 263 14.58 26.26 1.53
N ASP A 264 15.00 26.58 2.76
CA ASP A 264 15.02 27.96 3.27
C ASP A 264 16.06 28.85 2.56
N THR A 265 16.98 28.24 1.79
CA THR A 265 18.05 28.94 1.07
C THR A 265 17.85 29.05 -0.44
N LEU A 266 16.79 28.46 -0.98
CA LEU A 266 16.53 28.40 -2.43
C LEU A 266 15.71 29.61 -2.91
N GLU A 267 16.38 30.61 -3.49
CA GLU A 267 15.73 31.63 -4.33
C GLU A 267 15.82 31.25 -5.83
N GLY A 268 14.69 31.33 -6.54
CA GLY A 268 14.68 31.50 -8.00
C GLY A 268 14.79 30.25 -8.91
N ASP A 269 13.96 30.30 -9.95
CA ASP A 269 13.88 29.60 -11.25
C ASP A 269 13.78 28.06 -11.36
N THR A 270 12.73 27.59 -12.04
CA THR A 270 12.41 26.19 -12.31
C THR A 270 12.93 25.79 -13.70
N SER A 271 14.21 25.47 -13.80
CA SER A 271 14.75 24.93 -15.06
C SER A 271 14.24 23.51 -15.30
N THR A 272 13.57 23.31 -16.43
CA THR A 272 13.18 21.98 -16.95
C THR A 272 14.26 21.38 -17.86
N GLU A 273 15.39 22.07 -17.98
CA GLU A 273 16.49 21.67 -18.85
C GLU A 273 17.34 20.57 -18.22
N LYS A 274 17.95 19.76 -19.09
CA LYS A 274 18.86 18.71 -18.64
C LYS A 274 20.11 19.33 -18.05
N ASN A 275 20.64 18.69 -17.01
CA ASN A 275 21.95 19.06 -16.49
C ASN A 275 23.01 18.94 -17.62
N PRO A 276 23.78 20.00 -17.92
CA PRO A 276 24.79 19.96 -18.98
C PRO A 276 25.90 18.93 -18.70
N ASN A 277 26.14 18.59 -17.43
CA ASN A 277 27.10 17.57 -17.01
C ASN A 277 26.54 16.13 -17.10
N GLY A 278 25.32 15.98 -17.62
CA GLY A 278 24.67 14.68 -17.83
C GLY A 278 24.29 13.92 -16.54
N ARG A 279 24.38 14.59 -15.37
CA ARG A 279 24.02 14.01 -14.06
C ARG A 279 22.54 13.67 -14.01
N ILE A 280 22.21 12.44 -13.62
CA ILE A 280 20.84 11.96 -13.49
C ILE A 280 20.52 11.76 -12.00
N VAL A 281 19.47 12.42 -11.51
CA VAL A 281 18.93 12.18 -10.16
C VAL A 281 17.63 11.41 -10.30
N VAL A 282 17.54 10.25 -9.65
CA VAL A 282 16.37 9.37 -9.65
C VAL A 282 15.81 9.34 -8.24
N LEU A 283 14.64 9.94 -8.03
CA LEU A 283 13.88 9.77 -6.79
C LEU A 283 13.01 8.52 -6.92
N VAL A 284 13.22 7.55 -6.04
CA VAL A 284 12.42 6.33 -5.96
C VAL A 284 11.44 6.44 -4.80
N ILE A 285 10.16 6.30 -5.10
CA ILE A 285 9.07 6.32 -4.14
C ILE A 285 8.51 4.90 -4.04
N ASP A 286 8.97 4.14 -3.04
CA ASP A 286 8.41 2.83 -2.75
C ASP A 286 7.05 2.96 -2.05
N GLU A 287 6.19 1.96 -2.23
CA GLU A 287 4.82 1.94 -1.73
C GLU A 287 3.98 3.16 -2.15
N ALA A 288 4.28 3.78 -3.29
CA ALA A 288 3.61 5.00 -3.78
C ALA A 288 2.07 4.88 -3.88
N ARG A 289 1.53 3.66 -3.95
CA ARG A 289 0.07 3.40 -3.84
C ARG A 289 -0.59 4.04 -2.62
N SER A 290 0.13 4.21 -1.51
CA SER A 290 -0.36 4.84 -0.29
C SER A 290 -0.52 6.37 -0.40
N LEU A 291 -0.03 6.97 -1.48
CA LEU A 291 -0.26 8.38 -1.82
C LEU A 291 -1.56 8.55 -2.63
N LEU A 292 -2.03 7.46 -3.27
CA LEU A 292 -3.20 7.44 -4.15
C LEU A 292 -4.49 7.03 -3.43
N THR A 293 -4.42 6.60 -2.16
CA THR A 293 -5.61 6.17 -1.41
C THR A 293 -6.57 7.34 -1.16
N GLU A 294 -7.82 7.16 -1.61
CA GLU A 294 -8.92 8.14 -1.52
C GLU A 294 -9.21 8.55 -0.07
N LYS A 295 -9.08 9.84 0.24
CA LYS A 295 -9.72 10.43 1.43
C LYS A 295 -11.11 10.94 1.01
N GLY A 296 -12.17 10.30 1.53
CA GLY A 296 -13.53 10.86 1.47
C GLY A 296 -14.25 10.80 0.12
N GLY A 297 -13.97 9.81 -0.74
CA GLY A 297 -14.70 9.63 -2.00
C GLY A 297 -14.37 10.66 -3.10
N LYS A 298 -13.36 11.50 -2.87
CA LYS A 298 -12.67 12.23 -3.95
C LYS A 298 -11.35 11.53 -4.23
N LYS A 299 -11.10 11.24 -5.50
CA LYS A 299 -9.77 10.83 -5.95
C LYS A 299 -8.81 11.96 -5.61
N ASN A 300 -7.68 11.62 -4.98
CA ASN A 300 -6.53 12.52 -5.00
C ASN A 300 -6.08 12.55 -6.46
N ASP A 301 -6.27 13.69 -7.12
CA ASP A 301 -5.86 13.91 -8.50
C ASP A 301 -4.32 14.07 -8.56
N PHE A 302 -3.60 12.97 -8.33
CA PHE A 302 -2.18 12.84 -8.64
C PHE A 302 -1.98 12.00 -9.92
N ARG A 303 -2.93 12.07 -10.85
CA ARG A 303 -2.84 11.46 -12.19
C ARG A 303 -2.74 12.52 -13.27
#